data_AF-A0A7W9F0C3-F1
#
_entry.id   AF-A0A7W9F0C3-F1
#
_cell.length_a   1.000
_cell.length_b   1.000
_cell.length_c   1.000
_cell.angle_alpha   90.00
_cell.angle_beta   90.00
_cell.angle_gamma   90.00
#
_symmetry.space_group_name_H-M   'P 1'
#
loop_
_entity.id
_entity.type
_entity.pdbx_description
1 polymer ?
#
loop_
_entity_poly.entity_id
_entity_poly.type
_entity_poly.pdbx_seq_one_letter_code
_entity_poly.pdbx_strand_id
1 'polypeptide(L)' 'MTPEDRDKLAQTRFAIISAVRASGVVLMLFGMWIWWGDLLDVGGNTAVGLPLFVLGMAESMLLPRYFIRQWRTPPRA' A
#
# COMPACT_ATOMS: atom_id res chain seq x y z
N MET A 1 18.68 -15.89 -17.92
CA MET A 1 18.58 -15.48 -16.51
C MET A 1 19.34 -16.49 -15.69
N THR A 2 20.44 -16.05 -15.08
CA THR A 2 21.17 -16.86 -14.10
C THR A 2 20.30 -17.05 -12.84
N PRO A 3 20.60 -18.03 -11.98
CA PRO A 3 19.92 -18.17 -10.69
C PRO A 3 19.97 -16.87 -9.86
N GLU A 4 21.09 -16.16 -9.87
CA GLU A 4 21.29 -14.89 -9.16
C GLU A 4 20.35 -13.78 -9.66
N ASP A 5 20.10 -13.71 -10.98
CA ASP A 5 19.17 -12.73 -11.55
C ASP A 5 17.73 -12.97 -11.06
N ARG A 6 17.34 -14.24 -10.87
CA ARG A 6 16.01 -14.62 -10.38
C ARG A 6 15.83 -14.24 -8.92
N ASP A 7 16.87 -14.44 -8.11
CA ASP A 7 16.85 -14.09 -6.69
C ASP A 7 16.77 -12.57 -6.48
N LYS A 8 17.56 -11.79 -7.22
CA LYS A 8 17.50 -10.32 -7.18
C LYS A 8 16.12 -9.80 -7.60
N LEU A 9 15.52 -10.42 -8.61
CA LEU A 9 14.18 -10.06 -9.08
C LEU A 9 13.10 -10.40 -8.04
N ALA A 10 13.21 -11.56 -7.36
CA ALA A 10 12.31 -11.94 -6.27
C ALA A 10 12.43 -10.97 -5.08
N GLN A 11 13.65 -10.61 -4.67
CA GLN A 11 13.90 -9.64 -3.61
C GLN A 11 13.31 -8.26 -3.95
N THR A 12 13.51 -7.80 -5.19
CA THR A 12 12.98 -6.50 -5.65
C THR A 12 11.44 -6.49 -5.59
N ARG A 13 10.78 -7.56 -6.06
CA ARG A 13 9.31 -7.68 -6.00
C ARG A 13 8.80 -7.70 -4.56
N PHE A 14 9.46 -8.43 -3.69
CA PHE A 14 9.12 -8.47 -2.27
C PHE A 14 9.26 -7.10 -1.61
N ALA A 15 10.35 -6.39 -1.89
CA ALA A 15 10.59 -5.04 -1.38
C ALA A 15 9.49 -4.07 -1.85
N ILE A 16 9.11 -4.11 -3.13
CA ILE A 16 8.04 -3.26 -3.67
C ILE A 16 6.69 -3.57 -3.01
N ILE A 17 6.29 -4.85 -2.91
CA ILE A 17 5.02 -5.24 -2.26
C ILE A 17 4.99 -4.78 -0.80
N SER A 18 6.12 -4.92 -0.10
CA SER A 18 6.23 -4.51 1.31
C SER A 18 6.14 -2.99 1.45
N ALA A 19 6.83 -2.24 0.60
CA ALA A 19 6.78 -0.79 0.56
C ALA A 19 5.36 -0.27 0.25
N VAL A 20 4.66 -0.89 -0.71
CA VAL A 20 3.27 -0.55 -1.05
C VAL A 20 2.30 -0.86 0.09
N ARG A 21 2.51 -1.96 0.83
CA ARG A 21 1.70 -2.23 2.03
C ARG A 21 1.94 -1.16 3.10
N ALA A 22 3.21 -0.80 3.32
CA ALA A 22 3.58 0.22 4.28
C ALA A 22 3.04 1.60 3.90
N SER A 23 3.08 1.99 2.62
CA SER A 23 2.53 3.27 2.14
C SER A 23 1.05 3.39 2.45
N GLY A 24 0.26 2.34 2.16
CA GLY A 24 -1.16 2.34 2.47
C GLY A 24 -1.44 2.43 3.98
N VAL A 25 -0.65 1.75 4.83
CA VAL A 25 -0.76 1.87 6.28
C VAL A 25 -0.44 3.28 6.76
N VAL A 26 0.62 3.90 6.23
CA VAL A 26 0.96 5.29 6.54
C VAL A 26 -0.17 6.24 6.15
N LEU A 27 -0.74 6.07 4.95
CA LEU A 27 -1.87 6.87 4.49
C LEU A 27 -3.11 6.68 5.38
N MET A 28 -3.37 5.44 5.81
CA MET A 28 -4.44 5.11 6.74
C MET A 28 -4.26 5.85 8.07
N LEU A 29 -3.05 5.85 8.63
CA LEU A 29 -2.73 6.55 9.87
C LEU A 29 -2.88 8.08 9.73
N PHE A 30 -2.48 8.65 8.59
CA PHE A 30 -2.72 10.07 8.30
C PHE A 30 -4.22 10.39 8.24
N GLY A 31 -5.02 9.55 7.57
CA GLY A 31 -6.48 9.71 7.55
C GLY A 31 -7.09 9.64 8.95
N MET A 32 -6.63 8.71 9.79
CA MET A 32 -7.06 8.61 11.19
C MET A 32 -6.69 9.87 11.99
N TRP A 33 -5.46 10.38 11.80
CA TRP A 33 -5.01 11.61 12.45
C TRP A 33 -5.85 12.81 12.02
N ILE A 34 -6.14 12.97 10.73
CA ILE A 34 -7.00 14.06 10.24
C ILE A 34 -8.43 13.93 10.77
N TRP A 35 -8.93 12.71 10.91
CA TRP A 35 -10.29 12.47 11.38
C TRP A 35 -10.46 12.86 12.86
N TRP A 36 -9.51 12.48 13.73
CA TRP A 36 -9.64 12.64 15.18
C TRP A 36 -8.80 13.75 15.80
N GLY A 37 -7.85 14.30 15.05
CA GLY A 37 -6.91 15.32 15.53
C GLY A 37 -7.12 16.66 14.85
N ASP A 38 -6.51 17.69 15.42
CA ASP A 38 -6.69 19.08 15.00
C ASP A 38 -5.78 19.47 13.81
N LEU A 39 -5.50 18.53 12.91
CA LEU A 39 -4.51 18.72 11.84
C LEU A 39 -5.01 19.69 10.75
N LEU A 40 -6.32 19.63 10.45
CA LEU A 40 -6.98 20.51 9.47
C LEU A 40 -7.95 21.48 10.15
N ASP A 41 -8.82 20.95 11.01
CA ASP A 41 -9.83 21.70 11.75
C ASP A 41 -9.81 21.29 13.21
N VAL A 42 -10.18 22.21 14.11
CA VAL A 42 -10.33 21.90 15.54
C VAL A 42 -11.50 20.92 15.74
N GLY A 43 -11.24 19.82 16.42
CA GLY A 43 -12.15 18.68 16.58
C GLY A 43 -12.05 17.62 15.48
N GLY A 44 -11.12 17.79 14.53
CA GLY A 44 -10.91 16.87 13.41
C GLY A 44 -11.87 17.07 12.24
N ASN A 45 -11.47 16.55 11.08
CA ASN A 45 -12.22 16.67 9.84
C ASN A 45 -12.63 15.29 9.32
N THR A 46 -13.85 14.87 9.64
CA THR A 46 -14.39 13.57 9.20
C THR A 46 -14.53 13.50 7.67
N ALA A 47 -14.88 14.60 7.02
CA ALA A 47 -15.11 14.63 5.57
C ALA A 47 -13.83 14.34 4.76
N VAL A 48 -12.65 14.67 5.29
CA VAL A 48 -11.36 14.40 4.67
C VAL A 48 -10.69 13.15 5.27
N GLY A 49 -10.69 13.04 6.59
CA GLY A 49 -9.99 11.99 7.31
C GLY A 49 -10.55 10.59 7.05
N LEU A 50 -11.88 10.43 7.03
CA LEU A 50 -12.51 9.13 6.80
C LEU A 50 -12.23 8.61 5.37
N PRO A 51 -12.43 9.38 4.28
CA PRO A 51 -12.06 8.92 2.95
C PRO A 51 -10.57 8.57 2.82
N LEU A 52 -9.68 9.37 3.41
CA LEU A 52 -8.23 9.12 3.36
C LEU A 52 -7.84 7.85 4.12
N PHE A 53 -8.47 7.62 5.28
CA PHE A 53 -8.30 6.40 6.06
C PHE A 53 -8.71 5.16 5.24
N VAL A 54 -9.92 5.20 4.66
CA VAL A 54 -10.44 4.09 3.84
C VAL A 54 -9.58 3.87 2.60
N LEU A 55 -9.09 4.94 1.97
CA LEU A 55 -8.20 4.85 0.82
C LEU A 55 -6.86 4.19 1.18
N GLY A 56 -6.22 4.60 2.27
CA GLY A 56 -4.98 3.98 2.75
C GLY A 56 -5.17 2.50 3.13
N MET A 57 -6.26 2.18 3.82
CA MET A 57 -6.63 0.80 4.12
C MET A 57 -6.80 -0.02 2.83
N ALA A 58 -7.57 0.49 1.87
CA ALA A 58 -7.79 -0.16 0.58
C ALA A 58 -6.49 -0.34 -0.21
N GLU A 59 -5.65 0.69 -0.29
CA GLU A 59 -4.34 0.64 -0.96
C GLU A 59 -3.44 -0.45 -0.35
N SER A 60 -3.35 -0.50 0.99
CA SER A 60 -2.50 -1.45 1.72
C SER A 60 -2.85 -2.93 1.44
N MET A 61 -4.07 -3.20 0.96
CA MET A 61 -4.57 -4.55 0.69
C MET A 61 -4.76 -4.84 -0.79
N LEU A 62 -5.36 -3.92 -1.56
CA LEU A 62 -5.74 -4.13 -2.95
C LEU A 62 -4.57 -3.96 -3.90
N LEU A 63 -3.77 -2.90 -3.72
CA LEU A 63 -2.63 -2.62 -4.57
C LEU A 63 -1.54 -3.71 -4.52
N PRO A 64 -1.12 -4.25 -3.35
CA PRO A 64 -0.16 -5.35 -3.34
C PRO A 64 -0.75 -6.65 -3.92
N ARG A 65 -2.06 -6.91 -3.75
CA ARG A 65 -2.73 -8.04 -4.42
C ARG A 65 -2.70 -7.90 -5.94
N TYR A 66 -2.85 -6.68 -6.45
CA TYR A 66 -2.71 -6.39 -7.88
C TYR A 66 -1.28 -6.69 -8.37
N PHE A 67 -0.24 -6.18 -7.68
CA PHE A 67 1.15 -6.49 -8.01
C PHE A 67 1.47 -7.99 -7.97
N ILE A 68 0.99 -8.70 -6.94
CA ILE A 68 1.15 -10.16 -6.84
C ILE A 68 0.52 -10.86 -8.03
N ARG A 69 -0.69 -10.45 -8.44
CA ARG A 69 -1.38 -11.03 -9.62
C ARG A 69 -0.62 -10.75 -10.91
N GLN A 70 -0.17 -9.52 -11.10
CA GLN A 70 0.59 -9.11 -12.28
C GLN A 70 1.90 -9.89 -12.43
N TRP A 71 2.62 -10.08 -11.32
CA TRP A 71 3.90 -10.82 -11.30
C TRP A 71 3.77 -12.32 -11.12
N ARG A 72 2.55 -12.84 -10.90
CA ARG A 72 2.24 -14.27 -10.87
C ARG A 72 2.29 -14.93 -12.25
N THR A 73 2.55 -14.18 -13.33
CA THR A 73 2.61 -14.69 -14.69
C THR A 73 3.61 -15.86 -14.81
N PRO A 74 3.14 -17.09 -15.04
CA PRO A 74 3.98 -18.15 -15.58
C PRO A 74 4.18 -17.88 -17.09
N PRO A 75 5.39 -18.04 -17.66
CA PRO A 75 5.52 -18.25 -19.10
C PRO A 75 4.80 -19.53 -19.50
N ARG A 76 3.74 -19.36 -20.33
CA ARG A 76 3.02 -20.29 -21.23
C ARG A 76 2.91 -21.78 -20.86
N ALA A 77 1.64 -22.26 -20.87
CA ALA A 77 1.33 -23.63 -21.25
C ALA A 77 1.78 -23.91 -22.70
#